data_AF-A0A2D8TQM7-F1
#
_entry.id   AF-A0A2D8TQM7-F1
#
_cell.length_a   1.000
_cell.length_b   1.000
_cell.length_c   1.000
_cell.angle_alpha   90.00
_cell.angle_beta   90.00
_cell.angle_gamma   90.00
#
_symmetry.space_group_name_H-M   'P 1'
#
loop_
_entity.id
_entity.type
_entity.pdbx_description
1 polymer ?
#
loop_
_entity_poly.entity_id
_entity_poly.type
_entity_poly.pdbx_seq_one_letter_code
_entity_poly.pdbx_strand_id
1 'polypeptide(L)'
;MAVTLTNMLLLALLVFILVLVIRTRKLFPVVVLAGAYSLVSAAMFVNLDAVDVAFTEAAVGAGISTVLFLAAMAYLPGTEKEPPEAKGLMHILPALVVCLVGGALLIAAAVELPAVGDPSAPAHNHVAPRYLEESGSFLHIPNVVTTVLASYRGFDTFGETVVVFTAGLGVLVLLAGHTRTALRRRKDDSGNTGKGGGDA
;
A
#
# COMPACT_ATOMS: atom_id res chain seq x y z
N MET A 1 -19.21 -11.65 21.06
CA MET A 1 -20.18 -11.92 19.97
C MET A 1 -20.35 -10.72 19.04
N ALA A 2 -20.60 -9.50 19.55
CA ALA A 2 -20.72 -8.30 18.70
C ALA A 2 -19.41 -7.97 17.94
N VAL A 3 -18.27 -7.87 18.63
CA VAL A 3 -16.96 -7.55 18.01
C VAL A 3 -16.55 -8.57 16.94
N THR A 4 -16.74 -9.86 17.22
CA THR A 4 -16.48 -10.94 16.25
C THR A 4 -17.40 -10.86 15.03
N LEU A 5 -18.67 -10.48 15.22
CA LEU A 5 -19.61 -10.28 14.11
C LEU A 5 -19.19 -9.08 13.26
N THR A 6 -18.80 -7.97 13.88
CA THR A 6 -18.25 -6.80 13.19
C THR A 6 -17.02 -7.16 12.38
N ASN A 7 -16.06 -7.90 12.95
CA ASN A 7 -14.87 -8.36 12.24
C ASN A 7 -15.22 -9.23 11.02
N MET A 8 -16.12 -10.20 11.19
CA MET A 8 -16.55 -11.07 10.09
C MET A 8 -17.26 -10.28 8.99
N LEU A 9 -18.09 -9.29 9.36
CA LEU A 9 -18.76 -8.41 8.41
C LEU A 9 -17.77 -7.57 7.61
N LEU A 10 -16.82 -6.90 8.29
CA LEU A 10 -15.80 -6.08 7.64
C LEU A 10 -14.89 -6.92 6.74
N LEU A 11 -14.51 -8.12 7.18
CA LEU A 11 -13.72 -9.05 6.37
C LEU A 11 -14.49 -9.52 5.14
N ALA A 12 -15.76 -9.87 5.29
CA ALA A 12 -16.62 -10.24 4.16
C ALA A 12 -16.77 -9.08 3.16
N LEU A 13 -16.86 -7.85 3.66
CA LEU A 13 -16.90 -6.64 2.83
C LEU A 13 -15.58 -6.42 2.07
N LEU A 14 -14.42 -6.62 2.71
CA LEU A 14 -13.12 -6.57 2.03
C LEU A 14 -13.02 -7.61 0.90
N VAL A 15 -13.43 -8.85 1.16
CA VAL A 15 -13.46 -9.91 0.14
C VAL A 15 -14.43 -9.56 -1.00
N PHE A 16 -15.59 -9.00 -0.66
CA PHE A 16 -16.55 -8.54 -1.67
C PHE A 16 -15.96 -7.45 -2.57
N ILE A 17 -15.35 -6.41 -1.99
CA ILE A 17 -14.70 -5.33 -2.75
C ILE A 17 -13.55 -5.89 -3.60
N LEU A 18 -12.74 -6.80 -3.07
CA LEU A 18 -11.67 -7.46 -3.81
C LEU A 18 -12.20 -8.19 -5.04
N VAL A 19 -13.29 -8.93 -4.91
CA VAL A 19 -13.95 -9.61 -6.03
C VAL A 19 -14.45 -8.61 -7.08
N LEU A 20 -15.00 -7.46 -6.66
CA LEU A 20 -15.40 -6.39 -7.58
C LEU A 20 -14.22 -5.77 -8.31
N VAL A 21 -13.10 -5.53 -7.62
CA VAL A 21 -11.85 -5.03 -8.22
C VAL A 21 -11.36 -5.98 -9.31
N ILE A 22 -11.26 -7.28 -9.01
CA ILE A 22 -10.78 -8.30 -9.97
C ILE A 22 -11.70 -8.41 -11.19
N ARG A 23 -13.01 -8.17 -11.04
CA ARG A 23 -13.97 -8.23 -12.15
C ARG A 23 -14.06 -6.96 -12.98
N THR A 24 -13.57 -5.84 -12.47
CA THR A 24 -13.72 -4.54 -13.11
C THR A 24 -12.55 -4.25 -14.04
N ARG A 25 -12.85 -3.99 -15.32
CA ARG A 25 -11.84 -3.63 -16.33
C ARG A 25 -11.67 -2.12 -16.57
N LYS A 26 -12.57 -1.31 -15.99
CA LYS A 26 -12.50 0.15 -16.04
C LYS A 26 -11.60 0.64 -14.91
N LEU A 27 -10.60 1.45 -15.23
CA LEU A 27 -9.61 1.88 -14.23
C LEU A 27 -10.22 2.82 -13.19
N PHE A 28 -11.13 3.71 -13.59
CA PHE A 28 -11.74 4.66 -12.65
C PHE A 28 -12.48 3.95 -11.49
N PRO A 29 -13.42 3.03 -11.74
CA PRO A 29 -14.05 2.30 -10.65
C PRO A 29 -13.07 1.39 -9.88
N VAL A 30 -12.01 0.86 -10.50
CA VAL A 30 -10.96 0.10 -9.79
C VAL A 30 -10.26 0.98 -8.76
N VAL A 31 -9.88 2.21 -9.12
CA VAL A 31 -9.24 3.15 -8.19
C VAL A 31 -10.18 3.54 -7.05
N VAL A 32 -11.46 3.79 -7.35
CA VAL A 32 -12.47 4.09 -6.32
C VAL A 32 -12.69 2.91 -5.38
N LEU A 33 -12.79 1.68 -5.92
CA LEU A 33 -12.95 0.46 -5.14
C LEU A 33 -11.72 0.16 -4.28
N ALA A 34 -10.50 0.44 -4.76
CA ALA A 34 -9.28 0.32 -3.98
C ALA A 34 -9.24 1.31 -2.81
N GLY A 35 -9.68 2.56 -3.02
CA GLY A 35 -9.86 3.52 -1.93
C GLY A 35 -10.91 3.08 -0.91
N ALA A 36 -12.03 2.52 -1.38
CA ALA A 36 -13.06 1.95 -0.50
C ALA A 36 -12.53 0.75 0.30
N TYR A 37 -11.71 -0.12 -0.31
CA TYR A 37 -11.03 -1.22 0.38
C TYR A 37 -10.16 -0.68 1.54
N SER A 38 -9.37 0.36 1.30
CA SER A 38 -8.56 1.01 2.35
C SER A 38 -9.39 1.68 3.45
N LEU A 39 -10.57 2.23 3.14
CA LEU A 39 -11.45 2.75 4.19
C LEU A 39 -12.03 1.63 5.07
N VAL A 40 -12.37 0.48 4.48
CA VAL A 40 -12.88 -0.67 5.22
C VAL A 40 -11.77 -1.30 6.07
N SER A 41 -10.53 -1.38 5.58
CA SER A 41 -9.38 -1.84 6.39
C SER A 41 -9.07 -0.86 7.53
N ALA A 42 -9.15 0.46 7.31
CA ALA A 42 -9.04 1.45 8.39
C ALA A 42 -10.10 1.25 9.48
N ALA A 43 -11.36 1.00 9.10
CA ALA A 43 -12.42 0.67 10.06
C ALA A 43 -12.14 -0.62 10.84
N MET A 44 -11.51 -1.61 10.20
CA MET A 44 -11.07 -2.84 10.85
C MET A 44 -9.96 -2.57 11.88
N PHE A 45 -8.99 -1.69 11.58
CA PHE A 45 -7.97 -1.28 12.56
C PHE A 45 -8.55 -0.52 13.75
N VAL A 46 -9.58 0.32 13.55
CA VAL A 46 -10.31 0.94 14.66
C VAL A 46 -10.95 -0.13 15.55
N ASN A 47 -11.57 -1.16 14.95
CA ASN A 47 -12.18 -2.26 15.71
C ASN A 47 -11.16 -3.16 16.43
N LEU A 48 -9.88 -3.03 16.11
CA LEU A 48 -8.76 -3.69 16.79
C LEU A 48 -8.04 -2.75 17.79
N ASP A 49 -8.66 -1.60 18.13
CA ASP A 49 -8.10 -0.56 19.01
C ASP A 49 -6.77 0.04 18.49
N ALA A 50 -6.50 -0.09 17.19
CA ALA A 50 -5.30 0.43 16.52
C ALA A 50 -5.61 1.74 15.78
N VAL A 51 -6.02 2.77 16.52
CA VAL A 51 -6.51 4.04 15.94
C VAL A 51 -5.44 4.82 15.15
N ASP A 52 -4.18 4.81 15.60
CA ASP A 52 -3.08 5.50 14.90
C ASP A 52 -2.80 4.82 13.55
N VAL A 53 -2.83 3.49 13.51
CA VAL A 53 -2.71 2.71 12.26
C VAL A 53 -3.90 2.98 11.34
N ALA A 54 -5.12 3.03 11.89
CA ALA A 54 -6.33 3.36 11.13
C ALA A 54 -6.25 4.75 10.47
N PHE A 55 -5.74 5.77 11.17
CA PHE A 55 -5.55 7.09 10.59
C PHE A 55 -4.55 7.09 9.45
N THR A 56 -3.43 6.36 9.59
CA THR A 56 -2.45 6.25 8.50
C THR A 56 -3.01 5.53 7.28
N GLU A 57 -3.79 4.46 7.47
CA GLU A 57 -4.43 3.73 6.37
C GLU A 57 -5.49 4.58 5.67
N ALA A 58 -6.31 5.31 6.43
CA ALA A 58 -7.30 6.22 5.85
C ALA A 58 -6.65 7.38 5.09
N ALA A 59 -5.59 7.98 5.64
CA ALA A 59 -4.92 9.12 5.02
C ALA A 59 -4.08 8.72 3.79
N VAL A 60 -3.31 7.64 3.88
CA VAL A 60 -2.38 7.21 2.83
C VAL A 60 -3.09 6.30 1.82
N GLY A 61 -3.69 5.20 2.29
CA GLY A 61 -4.33 4.20 1.45
C GLY A 61 -5.55 4.75 0.72
N ALA A 62 -6.52 5.28 1.47
CA ALA A 62 -7.73 5.84 0.87
C ALA A 62 -7.55 7.29 0.36
N GLY A 63 -6.73 8.10 1.03
CA GLY A 63 -6.52 9.51 0.67
C GLY A 63 -5.51 9.70 -0.47
N ILE A 64 -4.22 9.81 -0.12
CA ILE A 64 -3.17 10.21 -1.06
C ILE A 64 -3.05 9.23 -2.24
N SER A 65 -3.06 7.91 -2.00
CA SER A 65 -2.93 6.93 -3.09
C SER A 65 -4.06 7.01 -4.10
N THR A 66 -5.31 7.23 -3.67
CA THR A 66 -6.44 7.45 -4.59
C THR A 66 -6.21 8.68 -5.46
N VAL A 67 -5.80 9.81 -4.87
CA VAL A 67 -5.49 11.03 -5.63
C VAL A 67 -4.37 10.81 -6.63
N LEU A 68 -3.29 10.14 -6.23
CA LEU A 68 -2.16 9.83 -7.12
C LEU A 68 -2.56 8.88 -8.26
N PHE A 69 -3.37 7.86 -7.99
CA PHE A 69 -3.87 6.97 -9.04
C PHE A 69 -4.83 7.68 -10.00
N LEU A 70 -5.71 8.56 -9.50
CA LEU A 70 -6.56 9.41 -10.35
C LEU A 70 -5.71 10.35 -11.22
N ALA A 71 -4.67 10.97 -10.65
CA ALA A 71 -3.74 11.83 -11.37
C ALA A 71 -2.96 11.05 -12.45
N ALA A 72 -2.48 9.84 -12.14
CA ALA A 72 -1.84 8.97 -13.11
C ALA A 72 -2.81 8.56 -14.23
N MET A 73 -4.06 8.26 -13.88
CA MET A 73 -5.10 7.92 -14.85
C MET A 73 -5.41 9.05 -15.84
N ALA A 74 -5.18 10.32 -15.47
CA ALA A 74 -5.30 11.43 -16.42
C ALA A 74 -4.36 11.29 -17.63
N TYR A 75 -3.32 10.45 -17.53
CA TYR A 75 -2.34 10.16 -18.59
C TYR A 75 -2.45 8.74 -19.15
N LEU A 76 -3.43 7.94 -18.72
CA LEU A 76 -3.61 6.53 -19.12
C LEU A 76 -4.97 6.33 -19.81
N PRO A 77 -5.11 5.32 -20.70
CA PRO A 77 -6.41 4.93 -21.21
C PRO A 77 -7.30 4.43 -20.07
N GLY A 78 -8.55 4.89 -19.97
CA GLY A 78 -9.45 4.57 -18.85
C GLY A 78 -9.94 3.11 -18.79
N THR A 79 -9.57 2.27 -19.76
CA THR A 79 -9.90 0.85 -19.80
C THR A 79 -8.62 0.04 -19.93
N GLU A 80 -8.57 -1.08 -19.23
CA GLU A 80 -7.50 -2.07 -19.36
C GLU A 80 -7.33 -2.48 -20.83
N LYS A 81 -6.09 -2.58 -21.30
CA LYS A 81 -5.79 -3.08 -22.64
C LYS A 81 -6.27 -4.52 -22.73
N GLU A 82 -7.03 -4.86 -23.77
CA GLU A 82 -7.46 -6.23 -23.96
C GLU A 82 -6.23 -7.16 -23.98
N PRO A 83 -6.23 -8.24 -23.17
CA PRO A 83 -5.14 -9.18 -23.19
C PRO A 83 -4.96 -9.68 -24.63
N PRO A 84 -3.71 -9.85 -25.11
CA PRO A 84 -3.45 -10.36 -26.45
C PRO A 84 -4.31 -11.60 -26.70
N GLU A 85 -4.98 -11.63 -27.85
CA GLU A 85 -5.91 -12.69 -28.23
C GLU A 85 -5.30 -14.08 -27.95
N ALA A 86 -5.90 -14.79 -26.98
CA ALA A 86 -5.67 -16.18 -26.56
C ALA A 86 -4.36 -16.57 -25.83
N LYS A 87 -4.53 -17.24 -24.66
CA LYS A 87 -3.97 -18.59 -24.39
C LYS A 87 -4.52 -19.22 -23.09
N GLY A 88 -5.83 -19.47 -23.03
CA GLY A 88 -6.48 -20.43 -22.11
C GLY A 88 -6.14 -20.34 -20.61
N LEU A 89 -6.59 -21.35 -19.85
CA LEU A 89 -6.33 -21.44 -18.40
C LEU A 89 -4.82 -21.47 -18.07
N MET A 90 -3.98 -21.93 -19.01
CA MET A 90 -2.53 -22.10 -18.82
C MET A 90 -1.77 -20.80 -18.57
N HIS A 91 -2.24 -19.65 -19.04
CA HIS A 91 -1.56 -18.38 -18.80
C HIS A 91 -1.90 -17.76 -17.44
N ILE A 92 -3.09 -18.07 -16.91
CA ILE A 92 -3.59 -17.63 -15.59
C ILE A 92 -3.07 -18.56 -14.50
N LEU A 93 -2.90 -19.85 -14.82
CA LEU A 93 -2.44 -20.88 -13.91
C LEU A 93 -1.19 -20.50 -13.08
N PRO A 94 -0.09 -19.99 -13.65
CA PRO A 94 1.08 -19.63 -12.85
C PRO A 94 0.79 -18.51 -11.85
N ALA A 95 0.06 -17.46 -12.25
CA ALA A 95 -0.33 -16.37 -11.35
C ALA A 95 -1.28 -16.89 -10.24
N LEU A 96 -2.23 -17.74 -10.60
CA LEU A 96 -3.15 -18.37 -9.65
C LEU A 96 -2.41 -19.26 -8.65
N VAL A 97 -1.46 -20.08 -9.12
CA VAL A 97 -0.64 -20.94 -8.26
C VAL A 97 0.18 -20.09 -7.29
N VAL A 98 0.81 -19.00 -7.76
CA VAL A 98 1.57 -18.08 -6.89
C VAL A 98 0.65 -17.46 -5.83
N CYS A 99 -0.53 -16.97 -6.21
CA CYS A 99 -1.49 -16.39 -5.26
C CYS A 99 -2.01 -17.42 -4.24
N LEU A 100 -2.33 -18.65 -4.67
CA LEU A 100 -2.85 -19.69 -3.79
C LEU A 100 -1.78 -20.23 -2.85
N VAL A 101 -0.58 -20.52 -3.35
CA VAL A 101 0.54 -21.00 -2.53
C VAL A 101 0.98 -19.90 -1.57
N GLY A 102 1.16 -18.67 -2.05
CA GLY A 102 1.50 -17.53 -1.20
C GLY A 102 0.43 -17.28 -0.13
N GLY A 103 -0.84 -17.29 -0.51
CA GLY A 103 -1.96 -17.14 0.43
C GLY A 103 -2.02 -18.25 1.47
N ALA A 104 -1.82 -19.52 1.06
CA ALA A 104 -1.80 -20.65 1.97
C ALA A 104 -0.63 -20.56 2.97
N LEU A 105 0.56 -20.14 2.50
CA LEU A 105 1.72 -19.92 3.37
C LEU A 105 1.47 -18.79 4.38
N LEU A 106 0.86 -17.69 3.94
CA LEU A 106 0.49 -16.58 4.84
C LEU A 106 -0.54 -17.01 5.89
N ILE A 107 -1.53 -17.81 5.51
CA ILE A 107 -2.52 -18.37 6.45
C ILE A 107 -1.83 -19.32 7.43
N ALA A 108 -0.96 -20.21 6.96
CA ALA A 108 -0.22 -21.12 7.83
C ALA A 108 0.62 -20.37 8.87
N ALA A 109 1.36 -19.35 8.43
CA ALA A 109 2.13 -18.48 9.33
C ALA A 109 1.23 -17.70 10.30
N ALA A 110 0.06 -17.24 9.86
CA ALA A 110 -0.87 -16.50 10.71
C ALA A 110 -1.51 -17.38 11.80
N VAL A 111 -1.72 -18.67 11.53
CA VAL A 111 -2.26 -19.63 12.51
C VAL A 111 -1.25 -19.94 13.62
N GLU A 112 0.05 -19.79 13.36
CA GLU A 112 1.10 -19.94 14.38
C GLU A 112 1.26 -18.71 15.28
N LEU A 113 0.66 -17.56 14.93
CA LEU A 113 0.71 -16.38 15.77
C LEU A 113 -0.18 -16.55 17.02
N PRO A 114 0.20 -15.95 18.16
CA PRO A 114 -0.66 -15.91 19.33
C PRO A 114 -2.03 -15.33 18.99
N ALA A 115 -3.08 -15.86 19.61
CA ALA A 115 -4.43 -15.33 19.42
C ALA A 115 -4.46 -13.84 19.80
N VAL A 116 -5.20 -13.05 19.04
CA VAL A 116 -5.36 -11.61 19.31
C VAL A 116 -5.96 -11.44 20.71
N GLY A 117 -5.27 -10.68 21.56
CA GLY A 117 -5.66 -10.44 22.95
C GLY A 117 -5.21 -11.49 23.96
N ASP A 118 -4.41 -12.49 23.57
CA ASP A 118 -3.85 -13.48 24.50
C ASP A 118 -2.91 -12.80 25.53
N PRO A 119 -3.22 -12.83 26.84
CA PRO A 119 -2.36 -12.24 27.87
C PRO A 119 -0.97 -12.91 27.97
N SER A 120 -0.86 -14.17 27.53
CA SER A 120 0.41 -14.91 27.52
C SER A 120 1.28 -14.61 26.29
N ALA A 121 0.79 -13.81 25.35
CA ALA A 121 1.56 -13.43 24.16
C ALA A 121 2.89 -12.74 24.54
N PRO A 122 4.01 -13.01 23.83
CA PRO A 122 5.31 -12.41 24.14
C PRO A 122 5.30 -10.88 24.18
N ALA A 123 4.48 -10.24 23.35
CA ALA A 123 4.33 -8.78 23.31
C ALA A 123 3.80 -8.23 24.65
N HIS A 124 2.83 -8.90 25.27
CA HIS A 124 2.21 -8.49 26.53
C HIS A 124 3.08 -8.77 27.76
N ASN A 125 4.02 -9.72 27.68
CA ASN A 125 4.86 -10.09 28.81
C ASN A 125 6.25 -9.43 28.81
N HIS A 126 6.72 -8.94 27.66
CA HIS A 126 8.08 -8.42 27.53
C HIS A 126 8.14 -6.89 27.42
N VAL A 127 7.71 -6.33 26.29
CA VAL A 127 7.93 -4.91 25.97
C VAL A 127 6.74 -4.03 26.31
N ALA A 128 5.50 -4.53 26.17
CA ALA A 128 4.30 -3.72 26.38
C ALA A 128 4.17 -3.17 27.81
N PRO A 129 4.44 -3.95 28.90
CA PRO A 129 4.30 -3.43 30.26
C PRO A 129 5.18 -2.20 30.49
N ARG A 130 6.44 -2.27 30.03
CA ARG A 130 7.39 -1.17 30.15
C ARG A 130 6.94 0.07 29.39
N TYR A 131 6.48 -0.08 28.15
CA TYR A 131 6.01 1.05 27.35
C TYR A 131 4.78 1.71 27.99
N LEU A 132 3.83 0.91 28.49
CA LEU A 132 2.62 1.44 29.13
C LEU A 132 2.93 2.19 30.44
N GLU A 133 3.83 1.68 31.27
CA GLU A 133 4.21 2.31 32.54
C GLU A 133 5.05 3.59 32.34
N GLU A 134 6.04 3.56 31.43
CA GLU A 134 6.99 4.66 31.24
C GLU A 134 6.44 5.78 30.32
N SER A 135 5.49 5.51 29.41
CA SER A 135 4.91 6.52 28.50
C SER A 135 4.32 7.72 29.23
N GLY A 136 3.41 7.46 30.18
CA GLY A 136 2.72 8.52 30.90
C GLY A 136 3.54 9.14 32.02
N SER A 137 4.36 8.35 32.72
CA SER A 137 5.06 8.77 33.93
C SER A 137 6.43 9.39 33.66
N PHE A 138 7.26 8.73 32.84
CA PHE A 138 8.63 9.15 32.59
C PHE A 138 8.70 10.10 31.40
N LEU A 139 8.03 9.76 30.30
CA LEU A 139 8.08 10.51 29.05
C LEU A 139 7.00 11.60 28.96
N HIS A 140 6.00 11.58 29.85
CA HIS A 140 4.91 12.55 29.91
C HIS A 140 4.12 12.69 28.60
N ILE A 141 4.08 11.61 27.80
CA ILE A 141 3.37 11.55 26.51
C ILE A 141 2.21 10.55 26.67
N PRO A 142 0.94 10.99 26.60
CA PRO A 142 -0.20 10.10 26.85
C PRO A 142 -0.42 9.08 25.72
N ASN A 143 -0.02 9.39 24.48
CA ASN A 143 -0.12 8.44 23.37
C ASN A 143 1.08 7.49 23.36
N VAL A 144 0.84 6.26 23.77
CA VAL A 144 1.85 5.18 23.85
C VAL A 144 2.46 4.86 22.49
N VAL A 145 1.67 4.86 21.41
CA VAL A 145 2.18 4.59 20.06
C VAL A 145 3.17 5.67 19.63
N THR A 146 2.87 6.94 19.92
CA THR A 146 3.79 8.05 19.67
C THR A 146 5.08 7.88 20.47
N THR A 147 4.99 7.49 21.74
CA THR A 147 6.18 7.21 22.57
C THR A 147 7.03 6.08 21.99
N VAL A 148 6.40 5.00 21.53
CA VAL A 148 7.12 3.87 20.91
C VAL A 148 7.81 4.32 19.63
N LEU A 149 7.10 4.98 18.71
CA LEU A 149 7.64 5.38 17.42
C LEU A 149 8.70 6.48 17.52
N ALA A 150 8.55 7.45 18.42
CA ALA A 150 9.45 8.59 18.51
C ALA A 150 10.62 8.37 19.48
N SER A 151 10.42 7.59 20.56
CA SER A 151 11.42 7.44 21.63
C SER A 151 12.07 6.05 21.63
N TYR A 152 11.30 4.97 21.85
CA TYR A 152 11.90 3.63 22.00
C TYR A 152 12.39 3.05 20.67
N ARG A 153 11.64 3.25 19.59
CA ARG A 153 11.92 2.77 18.24
C ARG A 153 12.10 3.92 17.25
N GLY A 154 12.62 5.04 17.73
CA GLY A 154 12.90 6.24 16.94
C GLY A 154 13.80 6.01 15.72
N PHE A 155 14.73 5.06 15.82
CA PHE A 155 15.60 4.70 14.69
C PHE A 155 14.85 4.00 13.55
N ASP A 156 13.84 3.19 13.86
CA ASP A 156 13.01 2.54 12.84
C ASP A 156 12.20 3.61 12.07
N THR A 157 11.56 4.53 12.80
CA THR A 157 10.81 5.68 12.23
C THR A 157 11.72 6.63 11.44
N PHE A 158 12.95 6.86 11.90
CA PHE A 158 13.94 7.64 11.15
C PHE A 158 14.28 6.95 9.83
N GLY A 159 14.48 5.62 9.85
CA GLY A 159 14.70 4.82 8.64
C GLY A 159 13.53 4.91 7.66
N GLU A 160 12.30 4.78 8.14
CA GLU A 160 11.08 4.95 7.34
C GLU A 160 11.00 6.34 6.71
N THR A 161 11.32 7.39 7.46
CA THR A 161 11.34 8.77 6.97
C THR A 161 12.38 8.95 5.86
N VAL A 162 13.57 8.38 6.01
CA VAL A 162 14.63 8.41 4.97
C VAL A 162 14.18 7.69 3.70
N VAL A 163 13.48 6.54 3.82
CA VAL A 163 12.94 5.80 2.67
C VAL A 163 11.89 6.64 1.93
N VAL A 164 10.91 7.21 2.64
CA VAL A 164 9.86 8.04 2.02
C VAL A 164 10.45 9.29 1.38
N PHE A 165 11.40 9.94 2.04
CA PHE A 165 12.11 11.10 1.50
C PHE A 165 12.87 10.75 0.23
N THR A 166 13.58 9.61 0.21
CA THR A 166 14.34 9.14 -0.95
C THR A 166 13.41 8.78 -2.10
N ALA A 167 12.27 8.13 -1.84
CA ALA A 167 11.25 7.86 -2.85
C ALA A 167 10.69 9.16 -3.45
N GLY A 168 10.40 10.16 -2.60
CA GLY A 168 9.96 11.49 -3.03
C GLY A 168 10.98 12.19 -3.93
N LEU A 169 12.26 12.19 -3.56
CA LEU A 169 13.34 12.69 -4.41
C LEU A 169 13.42 11.93 -5.74
N GLY A 170 13.27 10.61 -5.72
CA GLY A 170 13.22 9.80 -6.93
C GLY A 170 12.11 10.22 -7.88
N VAL A 171 10.90 10.43 -7.36
CA VAL A 171 9.76 10.94 -8.14
C VAL A 171 10.04 12.33 -8.70
N LEU A 172 10.59 13.25 -7.91
CA LEU A 172 10.95 14.60 -8.37
C LEU A 172 11.98 14.57 -9.51
N VAL A 173 13.01 13.73 -9.41
CA VAL A 173 14.02 13.57 -10.47
C VAL A 173 13.41 12.98 -11.75
N LEU A 174 12.50 12.00 -11.62
CA LEU A 174 11.78 11.43 -12.75
C LEU A 174 10.92 12.48 -13.47
N LEU A 175 10.19 13.31 -12.71
CA LEU A 175 9.31 14.35 -13.23
C LEU A 175 10.08 15.56 -13.78
N ALA A 176 11.25 15.88 -13.24
CA ALA A 176 12.11 16.97 -13.71
C ALA A 176 12.69 16.71 -15.12
N GLY A 177 12.48 15.53 -15.71
CA GLY A 177 12.87 15.26 -17.09
C GLY A 177 14.37 15.08 -17.31
N HIS A 178 15.18 15.00 -16.25
CA HIS A 178 16.60 14.61 -16.32
C HIS A 178 16.79 13.09 -16.48
N THR A 179 15.80 12.40 -17.04
CA THR A 179 15.86 10.98 -17.31
C THR A 179 16.55 10.73 -18.66
N ARG A 180 17.28 9.61 -18.77
CA ARG A 180 17.98 9.21 -20.00
C ARG A 180 17.04 9.17 -21.22
N THR A 181 15.76 8.91 -21.01
CA THR A 181 14.73 8.87 -22.06
C THR A 181 14.49 10.25 -22.69
N ALA A 182 14.41 11.32 -21.88
CA ALA A 182 14.22 12.68 -22.38
C ALA A 182 15.47 13.19 -23.12
N LEU A 183 16.66 12.89 -22.60
CA LEU A 183 17.94 13.21 -23.27
C LEU A 183 18.09 12.49 -24.61
N ARG A 184 17.68 11.22 -24.67
CA ARG A 184 17.71 10.41 -25.90
C ARG A 184 16.74 10.95 -26.96
N ARG A 185 15.51 11.31 -26.56
CA ARG A 185 14.53 11.96 -27.45
C ARG A 185 15.07 13.28 -28.02
N ARG A 186 15.71 14.10 -27.18
CA ARG A 186 16.33 15.37 -27.61
C ARG A 186 17.49 15.16 -28.59
N LYS A 187 18.26 14.07 -28.44
CA LYS A 187 19.35 13.68 -29.35
C LYS A 187 18.83 13.14 -30.68
N ASP A 188 17.76 12.35 -30.67
CA ASP A 188 17.11 11.85 -31.88
C ASP A 188 16.48 13.00 -32.69
N ASP A 189 15.83 13.96 -32.02
CA ASP A 189 15.29 15.18 -32.66
C ASP A 189 16.38 16.08 -33.28
N SER A 190 17.57 16.15 -32.66
CA SER A 190 18.70 16.94 -33.19
C SER A 190 19.54 16.20 -34.24
N GLY A 191 19.47 14.86 -34.30
CA GLY A 191 20.06 14.08 -35.38
C GLY A 191 19.24 14.09 -36.68
N ASN A 192 17.92 14.30 -36.59
CA ASN A 192 17.03 14.33 -37.75
C ASN A 192 17.06 15.69 -38.48
N THR A 193 17.32 16.80 -37.77
CA THR A 193 17.44 18.14 -38.37
C THR A 193 18.77 18.36 -39.13
N GLY A 194 19.80 17.54 -38.88
CA GLY A 194 21.09 17.64 -39.57
C GLY A 194 21.20 16.88 -40.90
N LYS A 195 20.22 16.04 -41.27
CA LYS A 195 20.25 15.21 -42.48
C LYS A 195 19.39 15.71 -43.65
N GLY A 196 18.63 16.80 -43.48
CA GLY A 196 17.70 17.31 -44.50
C GLY A 196 18.14 18.56 -45.25
N GLY A 197 19.40 19.00 -45.13
CA GLY A 197 19.85 20.33 -45.57
C GLY A 197 21.00 20.39 -46.58
N GLY A 198 21.32 19.30 -47.28
CA GLY A 198 22.41 19.28 -48.25
C GLY A 198 22.05 18.43 -49.45
N ASP A 199 21.18 18.96 -50.32
CA ASP A 199 21.02 18.60 -51.73
C ASP A 199 20.10 19.66 -52.37
N ALA A 200 20.70 20.77 -52.81
CA ALA A 200 20.11 21.76 -53.73
C ALA A 200 21.24 22.48 -54.49
#